data_AF-A0A367I359-F1
#
_entry.id   AF-A0A367I359-F1
#
_cell.length_a   1.000
_cell.length_b   1.000
_cell.length_c   1.000
_cell.angle_alpha   90.00
_cell.angle_beta   90.00
_cell.angle_gamma   90.00
#
_symmetry.space_group_name_H-M   'P 1'
#
loop_
_entity.id
_entity.type
_entity.pdbx_description
1 polymer ?
#
loop_
_entity_poly.entity_id
_entity_poly.type
_entity_poly.pdbx_seq_one_letter_code
_entity_poly.pdbx_strand_id
1 'polypeptide(L)'
;MVEETEVVENEVILEEQLLGTPKRRTRGLQPVEESESESPTEQLNQTSSKAKEIIEASKARAHASIVEKKKTGAAVPAKAAPPPRRRRRPKPSFQPANRERRMDRSRHMEYKYEVRGLLQEINVDEEHRSSLLGTIWAKGERQTSADARQYINEKEAEGIIDSNQAERLLAVVDNYTIRR
;
A
#
# COMPACT_ATOMS: atom_id res chain seq x y z
N MET A 1 -18.06 54.27 -5.97
CA MET A 1 -17.43 53.94 -4.68
C MET A 1 -17.84 52.57 -4.12
N VAL A 2 -18.78 51.83 -4.74
CA VAL A 2 -19.09 50.43 -4.35
C VAL A 2 -18.43 49.42 -5.29
N GLU A 3 -18.22 49.79 -6.57
CA GLU A 3 -17.57 48.90 -7.54
C GLU A 3 -16.06 48.73 -7.33
N GLU A 4 -15.36 49.72 -6.75
CA GLU A 4 -13.92 49.62 -6.50
C GLU A 4 -13.57 48.68 -5.34
N THR A 5 -14.47 48.50 -4.36
CA THR A 5 -14.23 47.60 -3.22
C THR A 5 -14.38 46.13 -3.62
N GLU A 6 -15.29 45.82 -4.53
CA GLU A 6 -15.51 44.43 -4.99
C GLU A 6 -14.34 43.91 -5.83
N VAL A 7 -13.65 44.78 -6.58
CA VAL A 7 -12.48 44.38 -7.39
C VAL A 7 -11.29 44.00 -6.49
N VAL A 8 -11.06 44.76 -5.41
CA VAL A 8 -9.95 44.49 -4.47
C VAL A 8 -10.18 43.18 -3.70
N GLU A 9 -11.43 42.89 -3.31
CA GLU A 9 -11.75 41.63 -2.63
C GLU A 9 -11.53 40.42 -3.54
N ASN A 10 -11.89 40.53 -4.82
CA ASN A 10 -11.70 39.46 -5.79
C ASN A 10 -10.20 39.20 -6.09
N GLU A 11 -9.36 40.24 -6.14
CA GLU A 11 -7.91 40.09 -6.33
C GLU A 11 -7.24 39.38 -5.15
N VAL A 12 -7.66 39.69 -3.92
CA VAL A 12 -7.14 39.03 -2.69
C VAL A 12 -7.53 37.54 -2.64
N ILE A 13 -8.75 37.20 -3.04
CA ILE A 13 -9.23 35.80 -3.11
C ILE A 13 -8.47 35.01 -4.18
N LEU A 14 -8.19 35.64 -5.34
CA LEU A 14 -7.42 35.03 -6.42
C LEU A 14 -5.96 34.80 -6.03
N GLU A 15 -5.32 35.74 -5.33
CA GLU A 15 -3.98 35.56 -4.79
C GLU A 15 -3.91 34.41 -3.78
N GLU A 16 -4.90 34.28 -2.88
CA GLU A 16 -4.97 33.16 -1.93
C GLU A 16 -5.12 31.80 -2.63
N GLN A 17 -5.89 31.72 -3.72
CA GLN A 17 -6.06 30.50 -4.50
C GLN A 17 -4.83 30.14 -5.34
N LEU A 18 -4.11 31.13 -5.88
CA LEU A 18 -2.91 30.89 -6.71
C LEU A 18 -1.67 30.58 -5.87
N LEU A 19 -1.47 31.30 -4.76
CA LEU A 19 -0.27 31.20 -3.92
C LEU A 19 -0.37 30.12 -2.85
N GLY A 20 -1.58 29.60 -2.60
CA GLY A 20 -1.83 28.41 -1.79
C GLY A 20 -1.13 28.46 -0.43
N THR A 21 -1.69 29.19 0.55
CA THR A 21 -1.14 29.13 1.91
C THR A 21 -1.20 27.68 2.42
N PRO A 22 -0.09 27.13 2.94
CA PRO A 22 -0.07 25.74 3.38
C PRO A 22 -0.76 25.62 4.75
N LYS A 23 -2.08 25.81 4.83
CA LYS A 23 -2.85 25.47 6.02
C LYS A 23 -3.10 23.96 6.05
N ARG A 24 -2.04 23.21 6.33
CA ARG A 24 -2.14 21.78 6.61
C ARG A 24 -2.96 21.61 7.89
N ARG A 25 -4.12 20.94 7.78
CA ARG A 25 -4.87 20.49 8.95
C ARG A 25 -3.99 19.54 9.75
N THR A 26 -3.56 19.96 10.95
CA THR A 26 -2.82 19.09 11.85
C THR A 26 -3.79 18.04 12.37
N ARG A 27 -3.50 16.77 12.09
CA ARG A 27 -4.24 15.65 12.68
C ARG A 27 -3.60 15.37 14.04
N GLY A 28 -4.20 15.91 15.11
CA GLY A 28 -3.74 15.74 16.48
C GLY A 28 -4.72 16.35 17.49
N LEU A 29 -4.60 15.95 18.76
CA LEU A 29 -5.31 16.57 19.88
C LEU A 29 -4.73 17.98 20.08
N GLN A 30 -5.59 19.00 20.02
CA GLN A 30 -5.22 20.36 20.37
C GLN A 30 -5.03 20.42 21.90
N PRO A 31 -3.97 21.08 22.41
CA PRO A 31 -3.85 21.32 23.85
C PRO A 31 -5.06 22.13 24.32
N VAL A 32 -5.73 21.67 25.37
CA VAL A 32 -6.72 22.48 26.07
C VAL A 32 -5.93 23.57 26.77
N GLU A 33 -6.20 24.83 26.44
CA GLU A 33 -5.67 25.95 27.21
C GLU A 33 -6.24 25.86 28.63
N GLU A 34 -5.34 25.64 29.59
CA GLU A 34 -5.66 25.53 31.01
C GLU A 34 -6.12 26.90 31.51
N SER A 35 -7.44 27.12 31.54
CA SER A 35 -8.03 28.20 32.33
C SER A 35 -7.82 27.88 33.81
N GLU A 36 -7.03 28.74 34.47
CA GLU A 36 -6.78 28.74 35.91
C GLU A 36 -8.07 28.46 36.69
N SER A 37 -8.13 27.30 37.33
CA SER A 37 -9.09 27.01 38.38
C SER A 37 -8.37 26.26 39.50
N GLU A 38 -8.43 26.89 40.66
CA GLU A 38 -7.71 26.59 41.89
C GLU A 38 -8.05 25.19 42.44
N SER A 39 -7.03 24.44 42.87
CA SER A 39 -7.20 23.35 43.86
C SER A 39 -7.49 23.96 45.25
N PRO A 40 -7.99 23.25 46.30
CA PRO A 40 -8.03 21.78 46.50
C PRO A 40 -9.27 21.23 47.26
N THR A 41 -9.46 19.91 47.33
CA THR A 41 -9.90 19.26 48.60
C THR A 41 -9.41 17.80 48.66
N GLU A 42 -8.59 17.53 49.66
CA GLU A 42 -8.08 16.23 50.06
C GLU A 42 -9.24 15.32 50.52
N GLN A 43 -9.50 14.24 49.79
CA GLN A 43 -10.36 13.18 50.30
C GLN A 43 -9.50 12.19 51.09
N LEU A 44 -9.56 12.32 52.42
CA LEU A 44 -8.97 11.40 53.38
C LEU A 44 -9.49 9.96 53.15
N ASN A 45 -8.56 9.05 52.86
CA ASN A 45 -8.80 7.62 52.62
C ASN A 45 -9.42 6.92 53.84
N GLN A 46 -10.74 6.99 53.99
CA GLN A 46 -11.49 6.16 54.94
C GLN A 46 -11.77 4.79 54.33
N THR A 47 -10.75 3.94 54.26
CA THR A 47 -10.97 2.53 53.92
C THR A 47 -11.69 1.83 55.08
N SER A 48 -12.70 1.02 54.76
CA SER A 48 -13.51 0.32 55.76
C SER A 48 -12.65 -0.63 56.62
N SER A 49 -13.06 -0.89 57.87
CA SER A 49 -12.34 -1.77 58.80
C SER A 49 -12.01 -3.14 58.20
N LYS A 50 -12.98 -3.72 57.49
CA LYS A 50 -12.83 -5.00 56.76
C LYS A 50 -11.79 -4.93 55.64
N ALA A 51 -11.67 -3.79 54.96
CA ALA A 51 -10.68 -3.62 53.91
C ALA A 51 -9.25 -3.61 54.47
N LYS A 52 -9.05 -3.04 55.67
CA LYS A 52 -7.74 -3.04 56.35
C LYS A 52 -7.31 -4.46 56.73
N GLU A 53 -8.23 -5.26 57.27
CA GLU A 53 -7.97 -6.65 57.65
C GLU A 53 -7.58 -7.51 56.43
N ILE A 54 -8.24 -7.32 55.29
CA ILE A 54 -7.91 -8.02 54.03
C ILE A 54 -6.50 -7.66 53.56
N ILE A 55 -6.10 -6.39 53.67
CA ILE A 55 -4.76 -5.94 53.28
C ILE A 55 -3.70 -6.54 54.20
N GLU A 56 -3.92 -6.55 55.51
CA GLU A 56 -2.98 -7.11 56.48
C GLU A 56 -2.83 -8.63 56.31
N ALA A 57 -3.93 -9.36 56.11
CA ALA A 57 -3.90 -10.81 55.85
C ALA A 57 -3.14 -11.14 54.55
N SER A 58 -3.34 -10.35 53.50
CA SER A 58 -2.62 -10.49 52.23
C SER A 58 -1.12 -10.24 52.40
N LYS A 59 -0.77 -9.21 53.17
CA LYS A 59 0.63 -8.86 53.49
C LYS A 59 1.30 -9.97 54.30
N ALA A 60 0.63 -10.53 55.31
CA ALA A 60 1.15 -11.65 56.10
C ALA A 60 1.41 -12.90 55.24
N ARG A 61 0.48 -13.24 54.32
CA ARG A 61 0.64 -14.36 53.38
C ARG A 61 1.84 -14.15 52.43
N ALA A 62 2.03 -12.92 51.94
CA ALA A 62 3.18 -12.58 51.11
C ALA A 62 4.50 -12.77 51.89
N HIS A 63 4.58 -12.29 53.13
CA HIS A 63 5.78 -12.46 53.96
C HIS A 63 6.09 -13.93 54.28
N ALA A 64 5.07 -14.76 54.56
CA ALA A 64 5.26 -16.19 54.78
C ALA A 64 5.86 -16.91 53.56
N SER A 65 5.36 -16.61 52.35
CA SER A 65 5.88 -17.19 51.10
C SER A 65 7.34 -16.84 50.81
N ILE A 66 7.80 -15.66 51.25
CA ILE A 66 9.19 -15.22 51.12
C ILE A 66 10.09 -15.98 52.10
N VAL A 67 9.60 -16.23 53.32
CA VAL A 67 10.35 -16.99 54.34
C VAL A 67 10.49 -18.46 53.94
N GLU A 68 9.44 -19.07 53.38
CA GLU A 68 9.50 -20.44 52.84
C GLU A 68 10.52 -20.56 51.70
N LYS A 69 10.56 -19.58 50.78
CA LYS A 69 11.59 -19.51 49.73
C LYS A 69 13.02 -19.33 50.24
N LYS A 70 13.21 -18.76 51.44
CA LYS A 70 14.55 -18.62 52.05
C LYS A 70 15.03 -19.89 52.76
N LYS A 71 14.13 -20.78 53.20
CA LYS A 71 14.48 -22.02 53.92
C LYS A 71 14.81 -23.19 52.99
N THR A 72 14.37 -23.17 51.73
CA THR A 72 14.68 -24.17 50.70
C THR A 72 15.83 -23.72 49.79
N GLY A 73 16.87 -23.12 50.38
CA GLY A 73 18.07 -22.67 49.69
C GLY A 73 18.92 -23.81 49.12
N ALA A 74 18.40 -24.56 48.15
CA ALA A 74 19.22 -25.22 47.15
C ALA A 74 19.67 -24.14 46.17
N ALA A 75 20.97 -23.84 46.16
CA ALA A 75 21.59 -22.96 45.19
C ALA A 75 21.39 -23.54 43.78
N VAL A 76 20.35 -23.10 43.08
CA VAL A 76 20.21 -23.34 41.65
C VAL A 76 21.28 -22.46 40.97
N PRO A 77 22.20 -23.00 40.16
CA PRO A 77 23.17 -22.17 39.46
C PRO A 77 22.39 -21.18 38.59
N ALA A 78 22.65 -19.89 38.80
CA ALA A 78 22.03 -18.82 38.03
C ALA A 78 22.40 -19.00 36.55
N LYS A 79 21.52 -19.65 35.78
CA LYS A 79 21.60 -19.65 34.32
C LYS A 79 21.53 -18.19 33.90
N ALA A 80 22.64 -17.67 33.37
CA ALA A 80 22.72 -16.35 32.78
C ALA A 80 21.52 -16.13 31.87
N ALA A 81 20.82 -15.01 32.04
CA ALA A 81 19.68 -14.66 31.21
C ALA A 81 20.12 -14.68 29.74
N PRO A 82 19.38 -15.36 28.84
CA PRO A 82 19.74 -15.40 27.44
C PRO A 82 19.79 -13.97 26.89
N PRO A 83 20.73 -13.65 25.99
CA PRO A 83 20.86 -12.31 25.44
C PRO A 83 19.54 -11.86 24.79
N PRO A 84 19.20 -10.56 24.88
CA PRO A 84 17.94 -10.06 24.35
C PRO A 84 17.83 -10.41 22.86
N ARG A 85 16.80 -11.18 22.52
CA ARG A 85 16.55 -11.60 21.14
C ARG A 85 16.43 -10.35 20.27
N ARG A 86 17.31 -10.22 19.27
CA ARG A 86 17.25 -9.13 18.29
C ARG A 86 15.85 -9.09 17.69
N ARG A 87 15.10 -8.01 17.93
CA ARG A 87 13.77 -7.79 17.36
C ARG A 87 13.93 -7.76 15.83
N ARG A 88 13.33 -8.74 15.14
CA ARG A 88 13.34 -8.79 13.68
C ARG A 88 12.57 -7.58 13.16
N ARG A 89 13.10 -6.89 12.14
CA ARG A 89 12.38 -5.78 11.49
C ARG A 89 11.04 -6.31 10.96
N PRO A 90 9.93 -5.56 11.12
CA PRO A 90 8.66 -5.94 10.52
C PRO A 90 8.83 -6.03 8.99
N LYS A 91 8.31 -7.10 8.39
CA LYS A 91 8.31 -7.26 6.93
C LYS A 91 7.40 -6.17 6.34
N PRO A 92 7.77 -5.52 5.24
CA PRO A 92 6.88 -4.60 4.55
C PRO A 92 5.59 -5.34 4.18
N SER A 93 4.43 -4.71 4.39
CA SER A 93 3.13 -5.27 4.01
C SER A 93 2.96 -5.37 2.49
N PHE A 94 3.83 -4.70 1.73
CA PHE A 94 3.85 -4.76 0.28
C PHE A 94 4.39 -6.11 -0.20
N GLN A 95 3.50 -6.96 -0.72
CA GLN A 95 3.89 -8.10 -1.52
C GLN A 95 4.17 -7.61 -2.94
N PRO A 96 5.38 -7.83 -3.48
CA PRO A 96 5.67 -7.51 -4.87
C PRO A 96 4.66 -8.22 -5.78
N ALA A 97 4.13 -7.51 -6.77
CA ALA A 97 3.27 -8.11 -7.77
C ALA A 97 3.98 -9.27 -8.49
N ASN A 98 3.22 -10.29 -8.89
CA ASN A 98 3.77 -11.41 -9.63
C ASN A 98 4.39 -10.92 -10.94
N ARG A 99 5.66 -11.30 -11.16
CA ARG A 99 6.42 -11.00 -12.38
C ARG A 99 5.96 -11.88 -13.54
N GLU A 100 4.83 -11.49 -14.12
CA GLU A 100 4.25 -12.09 -15.31
C GLU A 100 4.96 -11.60 -16.57
N ARG A 101 4.79 -12.36 -17.66
CA ARG A 101 5.28 -11.95 -18.98
C ARG A 101 4.32 -10.90 -19.56
N ARG A 102 4.87 -9.74 -19.92
CA ARG A 102 4.14 -8.60 -20.49
C ARG A 102 4.94 -8.01 -21.64
N MET A 103 4.28 -7.37 -22.58
CA MET A 103 4.98 -6.63 -23.63
C MET A 103 5.74 -5.44 -23.05
N ASP A 104 6.92 -5.16 -23.59
CA ASP A 104 7.77 -4.07 -23.15
C ASP A 104 7.21 -2.72 -23.60
N ARG A 105 6.64 -1.98 -22.66
CA ARG A 105 6.03 -0.66 -22.91
C ARG A 105 6.98 0.33 -23.57
N SER A 106 8.29 0.23 -23.31
CA SER A 106 9.29 1.15 -23.88
C SER A 106 9.41 0.99 -25.41
N ARG A 107 9.13 -0.20 -25.92
CA ARG A 107 9.19 -0.55 -27.35
C ARG A 107 7.86 -0.40 -28.08
N HIS A 108 6.91 0.36 -27.53
CA HIS A 108 5.60 0.54 -28.16
C HIS A 108 5.68 1.05 -29.60
N MET A 109 6.59 2.00 -29.86
CA MET A 109 6.72 2.58 -31.19
C MET A 109 7.34 1.59 -32.19
N GLU A 110 8.36 0.84 -31.80
CA GLU A 110 8.94 -0.22 -32.63
C GLU A 110 7.88 -1.24 -33.02
N TYR A 111 7.16 -1.77 -32.02
CA TYR A 111 6.04 -2.69 -32.22
C TYR A 111 4.99 -2.10 -33.18
N LYS A 112 4.60 -0.84 -32.99
CA LYS A 112 3.57 -0.18 -33.80
C LYS A 112 3.96 -0.14 -35.28
N TYR A 113 5.21 0.15 -35.60
CA TYR A 113 5.66 0.23 -36.98
C TYR A 113 5.88 -1.15 -37.59
N GLU A 114 6.48 -2.08 -36.83
CA GLU A 114 6.71 -3.46 -37.29
C GLU A 114 5.38 -4.16 -37.60
N VAL A 115 4.42 -4.14 -36.66
CA VAL A 115 3.13 -4.79 -36.85
C VAL A 115 2.32 -4.13 -37.96
N ARG A 116 2.41 -2.81 -38.12
CA ARG A 116 1.72 -2.13 -39.21
C ARG A 116 2.22 -2.58 -40.58
N GLY A 117 3.53 -2.74 -40.75
CA GLY A 117 4.11 -3.30 -41.96
C GLY A 117 3.77 -4.78 -42.14
N LEU A 118 3.88 -5.57 -41.07
CA LEU A 118 3.57 -7.00 -41.09
C LEU A 118 2.12 -7.27 -41.51
N LEU A 119 1.15 -6.56 -40.95
CA LEU A 119 -0.27 -6.71 -41.28
C LEU A 119 -0.57 -6.43 -42.76
N GLN A 120 0.20 -5.55 -43.39
CA GLN A 120 0.13 -5.30 -44.84
C GLN A 120 0.78 -6.43 -45.63
N GLU A 121 1.96 -6.89 -45.22
CA GLU A 121 2.69 -7.99 -45.87
C GLU A 121 1.90 -9.29 -45.91
N ILE A 122 1.23 -9.62 -44.79
CA ILE A 122 0.47 -10.87 -44.66
C ILE A 122 -0.96 -10.76 -45.23
N ASN A 123 -1.31 -9.64 -45.88
CA ASN A 123 -2.62 -9.39 -46.49
C ASN A 123 -3.82 -9.56 -45.54
N VAL A 124 -3.75 -9.02 -44.32
CA VAL A 124 -4.95 -8.91 -43.45
C VAL A 124 -5.87 -7.83 -44.02
N ASP A 125 -7.18 -8.00 -43.92
CA ASP A 125 -8.16 -7.01 -44.36
C ASP A 125 -7.99 -5.66 -43.64
N GLU A 126 -8.01 -4.56 -44.39
CA GLU A 126 -7.74 -3.21 -43.88
C GLU A 126 -8.67 -2.82 -42.72
N GLU A 127 -9.91 -3.31 -42.74
CA GLU A 127 -10.93 -3.09 -41.71
C GLU A 127 -10.48 -3.58 -40.33
N HIS A 128 -9.68 -4.65 -40.28
CA HIS A 128 -9.26 -5.28 -39.04
C HIS A 128 -7.86 -4.84 -38.59
N ARG A 129 -7.02 -4.28 -39.47
CA ARG A 129 -5.61 -3.94 -39.17
C ARG A 129 -5.46 -3.04 -37.95
N SER A 130 -6.20 -1.92 -37.93
CA SER A 130 -6.10 -0.95 -36.84
C SER A 130 -6.62 -1.53 -35.52
N SER A 131 -7.69 -2.33 -35.58
CA SER A 131 -8.28 -3.00 -34.43
C SER A 131 -7.28 -3.98 -33.82
N LEU A 132 -6.74 -4.90 -34.63
CA LEU A 132 -5.75 -5.91 -34.22
C LEU A 132 -4.50 -5.25 -33.63
N LEU A 133 -3.92 -4.28 -34.33
CA LEU A 133 -2.71 -3.58 -33.87
C LEU A 133 -2.89 -2.99 -32.47
N GLY A 134 -3.99 -2.27 -32.24
CA GLY A 134 -4.26 -1.58 -30.98
C GLY A 134 -4.62 -2.51 -29.84
N THR A 135 -5.48 -3.50 -30.09
CA THR A 135 -5.96 -4.44 -29.07
C THR A 135 -4.90 -5.44 -28.64
N ILE A 136 -4.09 -5.98 -29.56
CA ILE A 136 -2.96 -6.86 -29.23
C ILE A 136 -2.00 -6.13 -28.30
N TRP A 137 -1.65 -4.88 -28.61
CA TRP A 137 -0.79 -4.08 -27.75
C TRP A 137 -1.40 -3.83 -26.37
N ALA A 138 -2.66 -3.40 -26.32
CA ALA A 138 -3.33 -3.08 -25.08
C ALA A 138 -3.42 -4.30 -24.15
N LYS A 139 -3.77 -5.48 -24.69
CA LYS A 139 -3.82 -6.74 -23.94
C LYS A 139 -2.41 -7.17 -23.49
N GLY A 140 -1.44 -7.17 -24.39
CA GLY A 140 -0.09 -7.63 -24.11
C GLY A 140 0.68 -6.76 -23.10
N GLU A 141 0.48 -5.44 -23.14
CA GLU A 141 1.18 -4.49 -22.24
C GLU A 141 0.47 -4.35 -20.89
N ARG A 142 -0.86 -4.18 -20.89
CA ARG A 142 -1.62 -3.88 -19.66
C ARG A 142 -2.02 -5.13 -18.90
N GLN A 143 -2.38 -6.20 -19.63
CA GLN A 143 -2.79 -7.47 -19.04
C GLN A 143 -1.57 -8.39 -19.04
N THR A 144 -1.50 -9.41 -19.89
CA THR A 144 -0.32 -10.28 -20.03
C THR A 144 -0.06 -10.61 -21.49
N SER A 145 1.15 -11.09 -21.79
CA SER A 145 1.46 -11.62 -23.12
C SER A 145 0.56 -12.81 -23.49
N ALA A 146 0.09 -13.57 -22.50
CA ALA A 146 -0.85 -14.68 -22.72
C ALA A 146 -2.21 -14.18 -23.22
N ASP A 147 -2.72 -13.07 -22.67
CA ASP A 147 -4.00 -12.47 -23.11
C ASP A 147 -3.92 -11.96 -24.56
N ALA A 148 -2.76 -11.45 -24.98
CA ALA A 148 -2.53 -11.07 -26.37
C ALA A 148 -2.54 -12.29 -27.31
N ARG A 149 -1.88 -13.39 -26.92
CA ARG A 149 -1.90 -14.65 -27.69
C ARG A 149 -3.31 -15.24 -27.78
N GLN A 150 -4.03 -15.25 -26.67
CA GLN A 150 -5.41 -15.71 -26.65
C GLN A 150 -6.28 -14.90 -27.62
N TYR A 151 -6.13 -13.58 -27.63
CA TYR A 151 -6.87 -12.73 -28.55
C TYR A 151 -6.56 -13.02 -30.03
N ILE A 152 -5.29 -13.30 -30.38
CA ILE A 152 -4.93 -13.69 -31.75
C ILE A 152 -5.63 -15.01 -32.13
N ASN A 153 -5.61 -16.01 -31.24
CA ASN A 153 -6.27 -17.28 -31.47
C ASN A 153 -7.81 -17.16 -31.55
N GLU A 154 -8.40 -16.25 -30.76
CA GLU A 154 -9.83 -15.92 -30.85
C GLU A 154 -10.17 -15.36 -32.24
N LYS A 155 -9.31 -14.49 -32.79
CA LYS A 155 -9.51 -13.90 -34.13
C LYS A 155 -9.28 -14.88 -35.27
N GLU A 156 -8.38 -15.84 -35.09
CA GLU A 156 -8.24 -16.98 -36.00
C GLU A 156 -9.49 -17.85 -35.97
N ALA A 157 -10.01 -18.19 -34.77
CA ALA A 157 -11.21 -19.00 -34.63
C ALA A 157 -12.49 -18.31 -35.16
N GLU A 158 -12.56 -16.98 -35.10
CA GLU A 158 -13.61 -16.17 -35.73
C GLU A 158 -13.50 -16.13 -37.27
N GLY A 159 -12.35 -16.54 -37.84
CA GLY A 159 -12.09 -16.48 -39.28
C GLY A 159 -11.69 -15.09 -39.79
N ILE A 160 -11.30 -14.18 -38.89
CA ILE A 160 -10.84 -12.83 -39.25
C ILE A 160 -9.41 -12.86 -39.81
N ILE A 161 -8.61 -13.81 -39.34
CA ILE A 161 -7.24 -14.05 -39.81
C ILE A 161 -7.03 -15.54 -40.08
N ASP A 162 -6.14 -15.85 -41.01
CA ASP A 162 -5.71 -17.23 -41.31
C ASP A 162 -4.66 -17.74 -40.30
N SER A 163 -4.49 -19.06 -40.21
CA SER A 163 -3.50 -19.69 -39.33
C SER A 163 -2.07 -19.19 -39.58
N ASN A 164 -1.68 -18.96 -40.84
CA ASN A 164 -0.35 -18.42 -41.16
C ASN A 164 -0.18 -16.99 -40.63
N GLN A 165 -1.24 -16.17 -40.74
CA GLN A 165 -1.24 -14.80 -40.25
C GLN A 165 -1.16 -14.77 -38.72
N ALA A 166 -1.91 -15.64 -38.05
CA ALA A 166 -1.87 -15.80 -36.60
C ALA A 166 -0.47 -16.16 -36.11
N GLU A 167 0.17 -17.18 -36.70
CA GLU A 167 1.52 -17.63 -36.32
C GLU A 167 2.55 -16.49 -36.40
N ARG A 168 2.51 -15.68 -37.46
CA ARG A 168 3.40 -14.51 -37.60
C ARG A 168 3.14 -13.45 -36.53
N LEU A 169 1.88 -13.17 -36.20
CA LEU A 169 1.53 -12.22 -35.14
C LEU A 169 1.97 -12.72 -33.76
N LEU A 170 1.82 -14.02 -33.49
CA LEU A 170 2.30 -14.68 -32.27
C LEU A 170 3.82 -14.51 -32.11
N ALA A 171 4.59 -14.68 -33.19
CA ALA A 171 6.05 -14.49 -33.18
C ALA A 171 6.45 -13.05 -32.82
N VAL A 172 5.70 -12.05 -33.30
CA VAL A 172 5.96 -10.65 -32.92
C VAL A 172 5.66 -10.43 -31.44
N VAL A 173 4.50 -10.89 -30.94
CA VAL A 173 4.17 -10.76 -29.52
C VAL A 173 5.28 -11.33 -28.64
N ASP A 174 5.87 -12.46 -29.03
CA ASP A 174 6.94 -13.12 -28.29
C ASP A 174 8.25 -12.33 -28.29
N ASN A 175 8.61 -11.71 -29.41
CA ASN A 175 9.80 -10.84 -29.51
C ASN A 175 9.70 -9.59 -28.63
N TYR A 176 8.50 -9.04 -28.47
CA TYR A 176 8.27 -7.84 -27.65
C TYR A 176 7.92 -8.15 -26.20
N THR A 177 7.84 -9.43 -25.82
CA THR A 177 7.48 -9.86 -24.47
C THR A 177 8.70 -9.97 -23.57
N ILE A 178 8.64 -9.31 -22.40
CA ILE A 178 9.66 -9.38 -21.36
C ILE A 178 9.01 -9.81 -20.04
N ARG A 179 9.79 -10.43 -19.16
CA ARG A 179 9.35 -10.72 -17.79
C ARG A 179 9.64 -9.51 -16.90
N ARG A 180 8.60 -8.81 -16.43
CA ARG A 180 8.72 -7.60 -15.61
C ARG A 180 7.92 -7.69 -14.32
#